data_AF-A0A7S1V6I3-F1
#
_entry.id   AF-A0A7S1V6I3-F1
#
_cell.length_a   1.000
_cell.length_b   1.000
_cell.length_c   1.000
_cell.angle_alpha   90.00
_cell.angle_beta   90.00
_cell.angle_gamma   90.00
#
_symmetry.space_group_name_H-M   'P 1'
#
loop_
_entity.id
_entity.type
_entity.pdbx_description
1 polymer ?
#
loop_
_entity_poly.entity_id
_entity_poly.type
_entity_poly.pdbx_seq_one_letter_code
_entity_poly.pdbx_strand_id
1 'polypeptide(L)'
;REAVDVFRRLAAARPDAYEGDLAGSLNNLGTHLSSLGRIEEAIEAAREAVDVFRRLAAARPDAYEGDLAGSLNNLGTHLSSLGRIEEAIEAAREAVDVF
;
A
#
# COMPACT_ATOMS: atom_id res chain seq x y z
N ARG A 1 8.74 -1.89 11.58
CA ARG A 1 7.59 -2.43 12.35
C ARG A 1 7.11 -1.42 13.39
N GLU A 2 7.99 -0.83 14.19
CA GLU A 2 7.63 0.19 15.20
C GLU A 2 6.85 1.39 14.62
N ALA A 3 7.26 1.94 13.48
CA ALA A 3 6.55 3.06 12.84
C ALA A 3 5.09 2.71 12.47
N VAL A 4 4.86 1.52 11.88
CA VAL A 4 3.51 1.05 11.51
C VAL A 4 2.65 0.86 12.76
N ASP A 5 3.19 0.29 13.83
CA ASP A 5 2.41 0.07 15.05
C ASP A 5 2.04 1.39 15.76
N VAL A 6 2.92 2.39 15.70
CA VAL A 6 2.63 3.75 16.17
C VAL A 6 1.52 4.39 15.32
N PHE A 7 1.67 4.37 13.99
CA PHE A 7 0.67 4.96 13.10
C PHE A 7 -0.67 4.23 13.14
N ARG A 8 -0.72 2.91 13.37
CA ARG A 8 -1.99 2.19 13.59
C ARG A 8 -2.74 2.71 14.81
N ARG A 9 -2.03 2.93 15.93
CA ARG A 9 -2.63 3.49 17.14
C ARG A 9 -3.11 4.93 16.93
N LEU A 10 -2.33 5.74 16.22
CA LEU A 10 -2.69 7.12 15.91
C LEU A 10 -3.87 7.21 14.95
N ALA A 11 -3.89 6.42 13.88
CA ALA A 11 -4.99 6.34 12.92
C ALA A 11 -6.28 5.84 13.58
N ALA A 12 -6.20 4.87 14.50
CA ALA A 12 -7.36 4.44 15.27
C ALA A 12 -7.97 5.58 16.13
N ALA A 13 -7.16 6.53 16.60
CA ALA A 13 -7.61 7.67 17.38
C ALA A 13 -8.03 8.88 16.53
N ARG A 14 -7.36 9.11 15.40
CA ARG A 14 -7.60 10.23 14.48
C ARG A 14 -7.35 9.79 13.02
N PRO A 15 -8.32 9.09 12.40
CA PRO A 15 -8.14 8.54 11.06
C PRO A 15 -7.75 9.60 10.02
N ASP A 16 -8.48 10.71 9.99
CA ASP A 16 -8.29 11.82 9.04
C ASP A 16 -6.89 12.44 9.06
N ALA A 17 -6.15 12.28 10.18
CA ALA A 17 -4.83 12.89 10.36
C ALA A 17 -3.68 11.92 10.08
N TYR A 18 -3.89 10.62 10.21
CA TYR A 18 -2.78 9.65 10.24
C TYR A 18 -2.95 8.44 9.32
N GLU A 19 -4.11 8.26 8.67
CA GLU A 19 -4.29 7.15 7.71
C GLU A 19 -3.32 7.25 6.53
N GLY A 20 -3.05 8.45 6.01
CA GLY A 20 -2.05 8.65 4.94
C GLY A 20 -0.63 8.25 5.37
N ASP A 21 -0.20 8.70 6.56
CA ASP A 21 1.12 8.36 7.11
C ASP A 21 1.25 6.86 7.43
N LEU A 22 0.15 6.24 7.88
CA LEU A 22 0.07 4.80 8.10
C LEU A 22 0.28 4.05 6.79
N ALA A 23 -0.45 4.41 5.74
CA ALA A 23 -0.36 3.76 4.43
C ALA A 23 1.01 3.94 3.79
N GLY A 24 1.61 5.13 3.87
CA GLY A 24 2.99 5.37 3.43
C GLY A 24 4.00 4.52 4.22
N SER A 25 3.81 4.36 5.53
CA SER A 25 4.65 3.51 6.36
C SER A 25 4.52 2.01 6.03
N LEU A 26 3.32 1.58 5.66
CA LEU A 26 3.04 0.21 5.21
C LEU A 26 3.74 -0.11 3.87
N ASN A 27 3.72 0.82 2.91
CA ASN A 27 4.49 0.68 1.66
C ASN A 27 6.00 0.52 1.89
N ASN A 28 6.56 1.36 2.77
CA ASN A 28 7.96 1.28 3.14
C ASN A 28 8.29 -0.05 3.83
N LEU A 29 7.42 -0.50 4.74
CA LEU A 29 7.55 -1.81 5.38
C LEU A 29 7.52 -2.94 4.34
N GLY A 30 6.60 -2.90 3.36
CA GLY A 30 6.50 -3.87 2.28
C GLY A 30 7.80 -3.95 1.47
N THR A 31 8.32 -2.81 1.03
CA THR A 31 9.61 -2.73 0.31
C THR A 31 10.76 -3.37 1.11
N HIS A 32 10.87 -3.06 2.40
CA HIS A 32 11.90 -3.65 3.25
C HIS A 32 11.71 -5.15 3.45
N LEU A 33 10.48 -5.62 3.68
CA LEU A 33 10.18 -7.05 3.79
C LEU A 33 10.54 -7.80 2.51
N SER A 34 10.23 -7.22 1.35
CA SER A 34 10.60 -7.79 0.05
C SER A 34 12.11 -7.88 -0.12
N SER A 35 12.87 -6.85 0.28
CA SER A 35 14.34 -6.87 0.22
C SER A 35 14.97 -7.96 1.12
N LEU A 36 14.25 -8.39 2.16
CA LEU A 36 14.64 -9.47 3.06
C LEU A 36 14.13 -10.85 2.61
N GLY A 37 13.51 -10.94 1.43
CA GLY A 37 12.93 -12.18 0.91
C GLY A 37 11.61 -12.61 1.58
N ARG A 38 11.02 -11.75 2.41
CA ARG A 38 9.75 -12.01 3.13
C ARG A 38 8.58 -11.52 2.28
N ILE A 39 8.41 -12.09 1.09
CA ILE A 39 7.55 -11.53 0.04
C ILE A 39 6.07 -11.60 0.42
N GLU A 40 5.62 -12.66 1.07
CA GLU A 40 4.24 -12.80 1.54
C GLU A 40 3.87 -11.68 2.53
N GLU A 41 4.74 -11.38 3.48
CA GLU A 41 4.52 -10.28 4.42
C GLU A 41 4.57 -8.91 3.73
N ALA A 42 5.38 -8.77 2.68
CA ALA A 42 5.41 -7.57 1.87
C ALA A 42 4.09 -7.35 1.13
N ILE A 43 3.50 -8.42 0.59
CA ILE A 43 2.19 -8.39 -0.07
C ILE A 43 1.11 -7.97 0.91
N GLU A 44 1.10 -8.52 2.13
CA GLU A 44 0.09 -8.15 3.13
C GLU A 44 0.22 -6.68 3.56
N ALA A 45 1.44 -6.17 3.74
CA ALA A 45 1.65 -4.75 4.03
C ALA A 45 1.21 -3.84 2.87
N ALA A 46 1.52 -4.22 1.62
CA ALA A 46 1.12 -3.46 0.44
C ALA A 46 -0.40 -3.47 0.23
N ARG A 47 -1.09 -4.59 0.50
CA ARG A 47 -2.56 -4.68 0.46
C ARG A 47 -3.22 -3.73 1.46
N GLU A 48 -2.73 -3.71 2.70
CA GLU A 48 -3.22 -2.79 3.73
C GLU A 48 -3.02 -1.32 3.30
N ALA A 49 -1.86 -0.99 2.70
CA ALA A 49 -1.62 0.35 2.16
C ALA A 49 -2.60 0.72 1.03
N VAL A 50 -2.81 -0.19 0.06
CA VAL A 50 -3.76 -0.01 -1.04
C VAL A 50 -5.17 0.24 -0.51
N ASP A 51 -5.64 -0.53 0.47
CA ASP A 51 -6.99 -0.37 1.03
C ASP A 51 -7.17 0.97 1.74
N VAL A 52 -6.14 1.46 2.43
CA VAL A 52 -6.18 2.79 3.06
C VAL A 52 -6.15 3.89 2.00
N PHE A 53 -5.21 3.85 1.05
CA PHE A 53 -5.13 4.86 -0.01
C PHE A 53 -6.36 4.85 -0.91
N ARG A 54 -7.00 3.70 -1.14
CA ARG A 54 -8.25 3.63 -1.91
C ARG A 54 -9.38 4.40 -1.23
N ARG A 55 -9.52 4.27 0.10
CA ARG A 55 -10.50 5.07 0.87
C ARG A 55 -10.15 6.56 0.85
N LEU A 56 -8.88 6.91 0.97
CA LEU A 56 -8.42 8.30 0.96
C LEU A 56 -8.58 8.96 -0.41
N ALA A 57 -8.24 8.27 -1.50
CA ALA A 57 -8.42 8.74 -2.87
C ALA A 57 -9.91 8.94 -3.20
N ALA A 58 -10.80 8.04 -2.74
CA ALA A 58 -12.24 8.24 -2.90
C ALA A 58 -12.76 9.52 -2.20
N ALA A 59 -12.10 9.96 -1.13
CA ALA A 59 -12.48 11.18 -0.40
C ALA A 59 -11.76 12.44 -0.91
N ARG A 60 -10.50 12.32 -1.35
CA ARG A 60 -9.65 13.42 -1.83
C ARG A 60 -8.76 12.92 -2.99
N PRO A 61 -9.32 12.80 -4.21
CA PRO A 61 -8.64 12.25 -5.37
C PRO A 61 -7.30 12.93 -5.65
N ASP A 62 -7.33 14.26 -5.81
CA ASP A 62 -6.17 15.11 -6.11
C ASP A 62 -5.00 14.94 -5.13
N ALA A 63 -5.27 14.50 -3.90
CA ALA A 63 -4.27 14.34 -2.86
C ALA A 63 -3.66 12.94 -2.80
N TYR A 64 -4.39 11.89 -3.23
CA TYR A 64 -4.03 10.50 -2.92
C TYR A 64 -4.09 9.52 -4.09
N GLU A 65 -4.58 9.89 -5.28
CA GLU A 65 -4.56 8.99 -6.45
C GLU A 65 -3.13 8.58 -6.83
N GLY A 66 -2.17 9.50 -6.78
CA GLY A 66 -0.75 9.18 -7.01
C GLY A 66 -0.18 8.18 -5.99
N ASP A 67 -0.55 8.31 -4.72
CA ASP A 67 -0.13 7.38 -3.66
C ASP A 67 -0.79 6.01 -3.82
N LEU A 68 -2.07 5.97 -4.22
CA LEU A 68 -2.79 4.74 -4.53
C LEU A 68 -2.12 4.00 -5.70
N ALA A 69 -1.83 4.69 -6.81
CA ALA A 69 -1.14 4.12 -7.97
C ALA A 69 0.25 3.57 -7.60
N GLY A 70 1.01 4.31 -6.78
CA GLY A 70 2.31 3.85 -6.27
C GLY A 70 2.21 2.59 -5.41
N SER A 71 1.19 2.51 -4.56
CA SER A 71 0.93 1.35 -3.69
C SER A 71 0.54 0.10 -4.50
N LEU A 72 -0.33 0.27 -5.51
CA LEU A 72 -0.74 -0.78 -6.44
C LEU A 72 0.46 -1.31 -7.24
N ASN A 73 1.37 -0.44 -7.68
CA ASN A 73 2.59 -0.85 -8.36
C ASN A 73 3.53 -1.68 -7.46
N ASN A 74 3.68 -1.29 -6.19
CA ASN A 74 4.45 -2.06 -5.21
C ASN A 74 3.82 -3.44 -4.98
N LEU A 75 2.50 -3.50 -4.79
CA LEU A 75 1.75 -4.74 -4.66
C LEU A 75 1.98 -5.65 -5.87
N GLY A 76 1.84 -5.13 -7.09
CA GLY A 76 2.10 -5.88 -8.32
C GLY A 76 3.53 -6.42 -8.41
N THR A 77 4.51 -5.63 -7.99
CA THR A 77 5.92 -6.05 -7.95
C THR A 77 6.15 -7.21 -6.98
N HIS A 78 5.56 -7.15 -5.77
CA HIS A 78 5.67 -8.21 -4.78
C HIS A 78 4.93 -9.48 -5.22
N LEU A 79 3.74 -9.36 -5.82
CA LEU A 79 2.98 -10.49 -6.38
C LEU A 79 3.76 -11.20 -7.50
N SER A 80 4.35 -10.43 -8.40
CA SER A 80 5.19 -10.94 -9.49
C SER A 80 6.38 -11.74 -8.96
N SER A 81 6.98 -11.30 -7.85
CA SER A 81 8.10 -12.00 -7.20
C SER A 81 7.74 -13.39 -6.65
N LEU A 82 6.45 -13.67 -6.39
CA LEU A 82 5.94 -15.01 -6.05
C LEU A 82 5.37 -15.77 -7.26
N GLY A 83 5.49 -15.24 -8.47
CA GLY A 83 4.90 -15.83 -9.68
C GLY A 83 3.37 -15.71 -9.74
N ARG A 84 2.75 -14.84 -8.93
CA ARG A 84 1.30 -14.55 -8.97
C ARG A 84 1.01 -13.50 -10.04
N ILE A 85 1.28 -13.88 -11.29
CA ILE A 85 1.36 -12.95 -12.43
C ILE A 85 -0.01 -12.33 -12.75
N GLU A 86 -1.10 -13.10 -12.67
CA GLU A 86 -2.45 -12.60 -12.94
C GLU A 86 -2.82 -11.47 -11.98
N GLU A 87 -2.61 -11.68 -10.67
CA GLU A 87 -2.88 -10.65 -9.65
C GLU A 87 -1.96 -9.44 -9.79
N ALA A 88 -0.71 -9.65 -10.21
CA ALA A 88 0.21 -8.55 -10.49
C ALA A 88 -0.26 -7.69 -11.68
N ILE A 89 -0.79 -8.32 -12.73
CA ILE A 89 -1.38 -7.62 -13.88
C ILE A 89 -2.63 -6.85 -13.47
N GLU A 90 -3.48 -7.42 -12.62
CA GLU A 90 -4.66 -6.71 -12.10
C GLU A 90 -4.27 -5.46 -11.32
N ALA A 91 -3.29 -5.57 -10.41
CA ALA A 91 -2.79 -4.41 -9.66
C ALA A 91 -2.18 -3.34 -10.59
N ALA A 92 -1.43 -3.75 -11.61
CA ALA A 92 -0.84 -2.82 -12.58
C ALA A 92 -1.90 -2.13 -13.45
N ARG A 93 -2.98 -2.83 -13.82
CA ARG A 93 -4.11 -2.24 -14.55
C ARG A 93 -4.83 -1.20 -13.70
N GLU A 94 -5.14 -1.54 -12.45
CA GLU A 94 -5.77 -0.59 -11.54
C GLU A 94 -4.88 0.65 -11.33
N ALA A 95 -3.55 0.49 -11.21
CA ALA A 95 -2.64 1.61 -11.08
C ALA A 95 -2.69 2.58 -12.27
N VAL A 96 -2.89 2.07 -13.49
CA VAL A 96 -3.05 2.88 -14.71
C VAL A 96 -4.41 3.55 -14.75
N ASP A 97 -5.47 2.86 -14.31
CA ASP A 97 -6.83 3.41 -14.30
C ASP A 97 -7.03 4.52 -13.24
N VAL A 98 -6.16 4.58 -12.23
CA VAL A 98 -6.12 5.62 -11.20
C VAL A 98 -5.45 6.92 -11.69
N PHE A 99 -4.67 6.89 -12.78
CA PHE A 99 -4.04 8.06 -13.40
C PHE A 99 -4.93 8.70 -14.49
#